data_AF-A0A921GAE7-F1
#
_entry.id   AF-A0A921GAE7-F1
#
_cell.length_a   1.000
_cell.length_b   1.000
_cell.length_c   1.000
_cell.angle_alpha   90.00
_cell.angle_beta   90.00
_cell.angle_gamma   90.00
#
_symmetry.space_group_name_H-M   'P 1'
#
loop_
_entity.id
_entity.type
_entity.pdbx_description
1 polymer ?
#
loop_
_entity_poly.entity_id
_entity_poly.type
_entity_poly.pdbx_seq_one_letter_code
_entity_poly.pdbx_strand_id
1 'polypeptide(L)' 'MAKKIITIAREYGSGGRIIAQKVAEKLGIVYYDNEIIDLAAKEMGFDVDVIRKVSEQKASGFMYSLSS' A
#
# COMPACT_ATOMS: atom_id res chain seq x y z
N MET A 1 -6.49 -7.37 20.74
CA MET A 1 -6.38 -8.26 19.56
C MET A 1 -5.70 -7.48 18.45
N ALA A 2 -4.58 -7.98 17.89
CA ALA A 2 -3.82 -7.26 16.86
C ALA A 2 -4.54 -7.30 15.51
N LYS A 3 -4.65 -6.15 14.82
CA LYS A 3 -5.15 -6.10 13.44
C LYS A 3 -4.10 -6.71 12.51
N LYS A 4 -4.50 -7.64 11.65
CA LYS A 4 -3.63 -8.25 10.64
C LYS A 4 -3.62 -7.35 9.39
N ILE A 5 -2.46 -6.79 9.06
CA ILE A 5 -2.24 -5.90 7.90
C ILE A 5 -1.24 -6.58 6.99
N ILE A 6 -1.56 -6.67 5.70
CA ILE A 6 -0.70 -7.28 4.68
C ILE A 6 -0.40 -6.21 3.64
N THR A 7 0.88 -5.88 3.49
CA THR A 7 1.37 -4.92 2.49
C THR A 7 2.08 -5.67 1.38
N ILE A 8 1.66 -5.47 0.14
CA ILE A 8 2.26 -6.12 -1.04
C ILE A 8 2.92 -5.02 -1.89
N ALA A 9 4.23 -4.94 -1.80
CA ALA A 9 5.05 -4.18 -2.74
C ALA A 9 5.17 -4.98 -4.05
N ARG A 10 5.16 -4.28 -5.19
CA ARG A 10 5.13 -4.91 -6.51
C ARG A 10 5.75 -3.99 -7.56
N GLU A 11 6.42 -4.58 -8.54
CA GLU A 11 6.87 -3.88 -9.74
C GLU A 11 5.74 -3.75 -10.77
N TYR A 12 5.86 -2.79 -11.68
CA TYR A 12 4.92 -2.65 -12.78
C TYR A 12 4.92 -3.91 -13.66
N GLY A 13 3.74 -4.38 -14.05
CA GLY A 13 3.60 -5.59 -14.88
C GLY A 13 3.76 -6.94 -14.14
N SER A 14 4.13 -6.95 -12.85
CA SER A 14 4.32 -8.18 -12.06
C SER A 14 3.04 -8.97 -11.77
N GLY A 15 1.86 -8.40 -12.05
CA GLY A 15 0.59 -8.99 -11.64
C GLY A 15 0.30 -8.90 -10.13
N GLY A 16 1.10 -8.15 -9.36
CA GLY A 16 0.94 -8.02 -7.91
C GLY A 16 -0.46 -7.56 -7.46
N ARG A 17 -1.14 -6.72 -8.25
CA ARG A 17 -2.54 -6.31 -8.01
C ARG A 17 -3.49 -7.52 -7.98
N ILE A 18 -3.36 -8.44 -8.92
CA ILE A 18 -4.21 -9.63 -9.03
C ILE A 18 -3.98 -10.57 -7.85
N ILE A 19 -2.72 -10.77 -7.46
CA ILE A 19 -2.36 -11.59 -6.31
C ILE A 19 -2.95 -11.00 -5.03
N ALA A 20 -2.81 -9.68 -4.82
CA ALA A 20 -3.33 -9.00 -3.65
C ALA A 20 -4.86 -9.13 -3.51
N GLN A 21 -5.60 -9.01 -4.62
CA GLN A 21 -7.05 -9.22 -4.64
C GLN A 21 -7.42 -10.65 -4.23
N LYS A 22 -6.77 -11.66 -4.80
CA LYS A 22 -7.03 -13.07 -4.47
C LYS A 22 -6.70 -13.41 -3.01
N VAL A 23 -5.62 -12.83 -2.48
CA VAL A 23 -5.24 -12.97 -1.08
C VAL A 23 -6.31 -12.36 -0.18
N ALA A 24 -6.79 -11.16 -0.51
CA ALA A 24 -7.82 -10.47 0.25
C ALA A 24 -9.14 -11.25 0.28
N GLU A 25 -9.59 -11.76 -0.87
CA GLU A 25 -10.76 -12.62 -0.99
C GLU A 25 -10.63 -13.87 -0.14
N LYS A 26 -9.51 -14.59 -0.26
CA LYS A 26 -9.27 -15.84 0.46
C LYS A 26 -9.18 -15.66 1.99
N LEU A 27 -8.72 -14.49 2.43
CA LEU A 27 -8.60 -14.16 3.85
C LEU A 27 -9.84 -13.41 4.39
N GLY A 28 -10.79 -13.05 3.53
CA GLY A 28 -11.96 -12.24 3.92
C GLY A 28 -11.58 -10.86 4.46
N ILE A 29 -10.49 -10.26 3.98
CA ILE A 29 -10.02 -8.94 4.41
C ILE A 29 -10.27 -7.89 3.32
N VAL A 30 -10.42 -6.64 3.72
CA VAL A 30 -10.61 -5.53 2.77
C VAL A 30 -9.30 -5.30 2.00
N TYR A 31 -9.44 -5.19 0.68
CA TYR A 31 -8.36 -4.85 -0.24
C TYR A 31 -8.36 -3.34 -0.51
N TYR A 32 -7.20 -2.70 -0.35
CA TYR A 32 -7.00 -1.29 -0.71
C TYR A 32 -5.90 -1.18 -1.76
N ASP A 33 -6.18 -0.46 -2.83
CA ASP A 33 -5.17 -0.10 -3.83
C ASP A 33 -4.83 1.40 -3.73
N ASN A 34 -3.64 1.76 -4.21
CA ASN A 34 -3.14 3.13 -4.21
C ASN A 34 -4.12 4.08 -4.91
N GLU A 35 -4.76 3.66 -6.02
CA GLU A 35 -5.76 4.47 -6.71
C GLU A 35 -6.99 4.80 -5.82
N ILE A 36 -7.42 3.87 -4.97
CA ILE A 36 -8.53 4.08 -4.03
C ILE A 36 -8.10 5.02 -2.91
N ILE A 37 -6.87 4.86 -2.41
CA ILE A 37 -6.31 5.74 -1.38
C ILE A 37 -6.14 7.16 -1.92
N ASP A 38 -5.65 7.29 -3.15
CA ASP A 38 -5.45 8.58 -3.82
C ASP A 38 -6.79 9.28 -4.08
N LEU A 39 -7.81 8.54 -4.53
CA LEU A 39 -9.17 9.08 -4.74
C LEU A 39 -9.78 9.52 -3.41
N ALA A 40 -9.69 8.69 -2.37
CA ALA A 40 -10.18 9.02 -1.04
C ALA A 40 -9.47 10.25 -0.45
N ALA A 41 -8.15 10.35 -0.61
CA ALA A 41 -7.38 11.52 -0.17
C ALA A 41 -7.82 12.80 -0.90
N LYS A 42 -8.04 12.71 -2.21
CA LYS A 42 -8.54 13.83 -3.03
C LYS A 42 -9.94 14.29 -2.60
N GLU A 43 -10.85 13.36 -2.32
CA GLU A 43 -12.20 13.68 -1.82
C GLU A 43 -12.19 14.26 -0.40
N MET A 44 -11.25 13.81 0.44
CA MET A 44 -11.08 14.29 1.81
C MET A 44 -10.27 15.59 1.92
N GLY A 45 -9.81 16.16 0.80
CA GLY A 45 -9.02 17.39 0.78
C GLY A 45 -7.59 17.24 1.30
N PHE A 46 -7.08 16.00 1.41
CA PHE A 46 -5.69 15.75 1.75
C PHE A 46 -4.81 15.87 0.50
N ASP A 47 -3.67 16.55 0.66
CA ASP A 47 -2.66 16.65 -0.38
C ASP A 47 -2.03 15.28 -0.62
N VAL A 48 -2.36 14.69 -1.77
CA VAL A 48 -1.96 13.32 -2.16
C VAL A 48 -0.44 13.20 -2.25
N ASP A 49 0.26 14.28 -2.61
CA ASP A 49 1.71 14.29 -2.73
C ASP A 49 2.40 14.25 -1.36
N VAL A 50 1.77 14.85 -0.33
CA VAL A 50 2.24 14.74 1.07
C VAL A 50 2.11 13.30 1.56
N ILE A 51 0.98 12.63 1.30
CA ILE A 51 0.76 11.24 1.72
C ILE A 51 1.74 10.30 1.00
N ARG A 52 1.93 10.47 -0.32
CA ARG A 52 2.89 9.68 -1.09
C ARG A 52 4.32 9.86 -0.59
N LYS A 53 4.80 11.10 -0.39
CA LYS A 53 6.14 11.35 0.14
C LYS A 53 6.38 10.69 1.49
N VAL A 54 5.41 10.77 2.40
CA VAL A 54 5.51 10.13 3.71
C VAL A 54 5.56 8.59 3.59
N SER A 55 4.80 8.02 2.64
CA SER A 55 4.81 6.58 2.39
C SER A 55 6.15 6.10 1.80
N GLU A 56 6.71 6.86 0.85
CA GLU A 56 7.98 6.55 0.18
C GLU A 56 9.17 6.71 1.12
N GLN A 57 9.17 7.75 1.96
CA GLN A 57 10.22 7.96 2.97
C GLN A 57 10.24 6.85 4.04
N LYS A 58 9.08 6.30 4.42
CA LYS A 58 9.03 5.15 5.33
C LYS A 58 9.52 3.86 4.66
N ALA A 59 9.22 3.67 3.38
CA ALA A 59 9.71 2.53 2.61
C ALA A 59 11.24 2.57 2.44
N SER A 60 11.82 3.74 2.15
CA SER A 60 13.27 3.90 1.99
C SER A 60 14.04 3.71 3.30
N GLY A 61 13.51 4.19 4.43
CA GLY A 61 14.11 3.95 5.75
C GLY A 61 14.15 2.47 6.13
N PHE A 62 13.10 1.71 5.78
CA PHE A 62 13.07 0.27 5.99
C PHE A 62 14.06 -0.49 5.09
N MET A 63 14.19 -0.11 3.81
CA MET A 63 15.17 -0.75 2.92
C MET A 63 16.61 -0.47 3.36
N TYR A 64 16.92 0.74 3.83
CA TYR A 64 18.27 1.10 4.30
C TYR A 64 18.71 0.22 5.48
N SER A 65 17.78 -0.10 6.38
CA SER A 65 17.98 -1.00 7.53
C SER A 65 18.23 -2.47 7.16
N LEU A 66 17.86 -2.90 5.96
CA LEU A 66 18.07 -4.27 5.49
C LEU A 66 19.34 -4.42 4.66
N SER A 67 19.87 -3.32 4.13
CA SER A 67 21.13 -3.26 3.38
C SER A 67 22.34 -2.86 4.23
N SER A 68 22.16 -2.64 5.54
CA SER A 68 23.22 -2.33 6.50
C SER A 68 23.54 -3.52 7.41
#